data_AF-B1WQB8-F1
#
_entry.id   AF-B1WQB8-F1
#
_cell.length_a   1.000
_cell.length_b   1.000
_cell.length_c   1.000
_cell.angle_alpha   90.00
_cell.angle_beta   90.00
_cell.angle_gamma   90.00
#
_symmetry.space_group_name_H-M   'P 1'
#
loop_
_entity.id
_entity.type
_entity.pdbx_description
1 polymer ?
#
loop_
_entity_poly.entity_id
_entity_poly.type
_entity_poly.pdbx_seq_one_letter_code
_entity_poly.pdbx_strand_id
1 'polypeptide(L)'
;MFVTNQLKRILTHSKIGHKIGYGYVVVITIFILGIISGLALGDYYENKAYQKLQLANRKILLLSQLHNHILQIRSHPKTLIVVVDDSIWFEYETNKFSLNSQKIEHTLSELNIFLDSNYDSIDNQKLKKIVKKYDYYLDEYEKHIKSLWRIVTPISSNDSQLNNQDMVLQLIKSQKIQNLEIQFEKLSESLSLIINSALDNQNSAEKEMIKANLLRMKIILSSIIISLIISTISALYTGKIIAYPLEQLTHIAQRVTQESNFQLKAPVTTQDEVGKLATSMNQLIQWIDEHITELKEARQTLEKRVEQRTIELQQALKKLKALVNLDGLTQIFNRRYFDEVLYREWQRGRREKSVISLILCDVDYFKIYNETYGHLGGDSCLQEVAQGIRRQVKRPSDLVARYGGEEFVILLPNTDLNGALALAEMIRNAIEAMNIPHENSLVSDHVTISMGVTSKIPQETDEYEHLIEEADDALYQAKENGRNCVCYFINSS
;
A
#
# COMPACT_ATOMS: atom_id res chain seq x y z
N MET A 1 0.30 -32.53 -4.43
CA MET A 1 0.71 -32.00 -3.10
C MET A 1 2.21 -31.70 -3.01
N PHE A 2 3.10 -32.51 -3.63
CA PHE A 2 4.55 -32.25 -3.60
C PHE A 2 4.97 -31.05 -4.49
N VAL A 3 4.43 -30.98 -5.71
CA VAL A 3 4.68 -29.87 -6.67
C VAL A 3 4.19 -28.53 -6.11
N THR A 4 3.04 -28.51 -5.44
CA THR A 4 2.47 -27.29 -4.82
C THR A 4 3.32 -26.75 -3.66
N ASN A 5 3.93 -27.64 -2.87
CA ASN A 5 4.80 -27.22 -1.76
C ASN A 5 6.16 -26.73 -2.24
N GLN A 6 6.75 -27.35 -3.28
CA GLN A 6 7.99 -26.84 -3.86
C GLN A 6 7.80 -25.49 -4.56
N LEU A 7 6.71 -25.33 -5.34
CA LEU A 7 6.34 -24.05 -5.94
C LEU A 7 6.14 -22.97 -4.89
N LYS A 8 5.41 -23.28 -3.81
CA LYS A 8 5.22 -22.34 -2.69
C LYS A 8 6.55 -21.93 -2.05
N ARG A 9 7.48 -22.87 -1.84
CA ARG A 9 8.81 -22.59 -1.27
C ARG A 9 9.66 -21.71 -2.19
N ILE A 10 9.64 -21.97 -3.50
CA ILE A 10 10.37 -21.17 -4.49
C ILE A 10 9.76 -19.77 -4.57
N LEU A 11 8.43 -19.68 -4.60
CA LEU A 11 7.69 -18.42 -4.62
C LEU A 11 7.89 -17.60 -3.34
N THR A 12 8.14 -18.19 -2.17
CA THR A 12 8.36 -17.39 -0.95
C THR A 12 9.76 -16.80 -0.83
N HIS A 13 10.76 -17.38 -1.49
CA HIS A 13 12.16 -16.93 -1.45
C HIS A 13 12.57 -16.08 -2.67
N SER A 14 11.81 -16.16 -3.77
CA SER A 14 12.09 -15.36 -4.96
C SER A 14 11.80 -13.88 -4.72
N LYS A 15 12.55 -13.00 -5.36
CA LYS A 15 12.30 -11.55 -5.33
C LYS A 15 10.94 -11.21 -5.96
N ILE A 16 10.27 -10.17 -5.50
CA ILE A 16 8.94 -9.74 -6.02
C ILE A 16 8.99 -9.50 -7.53
N GLY A 17 10.00 -8.79 -8.02
CA GLY A 17 10.17 -8.56 -9.46
C GLY A 17 10.27 -9.86 -10.26
N HIS A 18 10.93 -10.89 -9.70
CA HIS A 18 11.01 -12.21 -10.32
C HIS A 18 9.66 -12.94 -10.25
N LYS A 19 8.87 -12.80 -9.18
CA LYS A 19 7.52 -13.40 -9.10
C LYS A 19 6.58 -12.81 -10.13
N ILE A 20 6.63 -11.48 -10.32
CA ILE A 20 5.86 -10.80 -11.36
C ILE A 20 6.30 -11.31 -12.74
N GLY A 21 7.61 -11.32 -13.01
CA GLY A 21 8.18 -11.83 -14.25
C GLY A 21 7.80 -13.29 -14.54
N TYR A 22 8.02 -14.19 -13.59
CA TYR A 22 7.65 -15.61 -13.71
C TYR A 22 6.14 -15.79 -13.88
N GLY A 23 5.31 -15.00 -13.19
CA GLY A 23 3.87 -15.00 -13.36
C GLY A 23 3.45 -14.73 -14.80
N TYR A 24 4.00 -13.66 -15.40
CA TYR A 24 3.76 -13.34 -16.81
C TYR A 24 4.27 -14.42 -17.76
N VAL A 25 5.49 -14.91 -17.54
CA VAL A 25 6.08 -15.97 -18.38
C VAL A 25 5.22 -17.23 -18.34
N VAL A 26 4.77 -17.67 -17.17
CA VAL A 26 3.91 -18.85 -17.03
C VAL A 26 2.57 -18.64 -17.74
N VAL A 27 1.92 -17.49 -17.54
CA VAL A 27 0.66 -17.14 -18.20
C VAL A 27 0.77 -17.17 -19.72
N ILE A 28 1.79 -16.49 -20.27
CA ILE A 28 2.02 -16.42 -21.72
C ILE A 28 2.36 -17.81 -22.28
N THR A 29 3.19 -18.57 -21.57
CA THR A 29 3.62 -19.90 -22.02
C THR A 29 2.45 -20.89 -22.05
N ILE A 30 1.60 -20.91 -21.02
CA ILE A 30 0.40 -21.75 -20.99
C ILE A 30 -0.52 -21.39 -22.16
N PHE A 31 -0.70 -20.10 -22.42
CA PHE A 31 -1.53 -19.63 -23.53
C PHE A 31 -1.00 -20.08 -24.89
N ILE A 32 0.30 -19.86 -25.15
CA ILE A 32 0.94 -20.23 -26.42
C ILE A 32 0.93 -21.75 -26.61
N LEU A 33 1.31 -22.53 -25.58
CA LEU A 33 1.34 -23.99 -25.68
C LEU A 33 -0.06 -24.58 -25.91
N GLY A 34 -1.09 -24.03 -25.28
CA GLY A 34 -2.46 -24.48 -25.48
C GLY A 34 -2.96 -24.24 -26.91
N ILE A 35 -2.64 -23.07 -27.49
CA ILE A 35 -2.96 -22.77 -28.90
C ILE A 35 -2.20 -23.70 -29.85
N ILE A 36 -0.88 -23.87 -29.66
CA ILE A 36 -0.07 -24.72 -30.52
C ILE A 36 -0.56 -26.17 -30.47
N SER A 37 -0.86 -26.69 -29.27
CA SER A 37 -1.40 -28.04 -29.09
C SER A 37 -2.77 -28.20 -29.75
N GLY A 38 -3.67 -27.23 -29.58
CA GLY A 38 -4.99 -27.23 -30.22
C GLY A 38 -4.93 -27.20 -31.75
N LEU A 39 -4.03 -26.37 -32.30
CA LEU A 39 -3.77 -26.33 -33.75
C LEU A 39 -3.21 -27.64 -34.26
N ALA A 40 -2.14 -28.17 -33.63
CA ALA A 40 -1.51 -29.42 -34.04
C ALA A 40 -2.48 -30.60 -34.01
N LEU A 41 -3.30 -30.70 -32.96
CA LEU A 41 -4.30 -31.76 -32.83
C LEU A 41 -5.43 -31.59 -33.86
N GLY A 42 -5.91 -30.36 -34.07
CA GLY A 42 -6.93 -30.05 -35.07
C GLY A 42 -6.48 -30.38 -36.50
N ASP A 43 -5.28 -29.92 -36.87
CA ASP A 43 -4.67 -30.16 -38.18
C ASP A 43 -4.41 -31.65 -38.41
N TYR A 44 -4.08 -32.43 -37.37
CA TYR A 44 -3.93 -33.88 -37.48
C TYR A 44 -5.23 -34.58 -37.94
N TYR A 45 -6.38 -34.23 -37.34
CA TYR A 45 -7.67 -34.82 -37.73
C TYR A 45 -8.13 -34.36 -39.12
N GLU A 46 -7.93 -33.08 -39.46
CA GLU A 46 -8.23 -32.54 -40.79
C GLU A 46 -7.39 -33.23 -41.87
N ASN A 47 -6.07 -33.32 -41.68
CA ASN A 47 -5.17 -33.97 -42.63
C ASN A 47 -5.52 -35.44 -42.87
N LYS A 48 -5.91 -36.16 -41.81
CA LYS A 48 -6.34 -37.55 -41.92
C LYS A 48 -7.61 -37.70 -42.78
N ALA A 49 -8.60 -36.82 -42.58
CA ALA A 49 -9.83 -36.83 -43.38
C ALA A 49 -9.58 -36.39 -44.84
N TYR A 50 -8.71 -35.38 -45.03
CA TYR A 50 -8.30 -34.89 -46.33
C TYR A 50 -7.63 -35.98 -47.17
N GLN A 51 -6.70 -36.75 -46.60
CA GLN A 51 -6.07 -37.88 -47.28
C GLN A 51 -7.09 -38.95 -47.69
N LYS A 52 -8.05 -39.26 -46.82
CA LYS A 52 -9.12 -40.23 -47.12
C LYS A 52 -10.00 -39.75 -48.29
N LEU A 53 -10.34 -38.46 -48.34
CA LEU A 53 -11.09 -37.86 -49.44
C LEU A 53 -10.30 -37.85 -50.76
N GLN A 54 -9.03 -37.47 -50.72
CA GLN A 54 -8.11 -37.51 -51.88
C GLN A 54 -8.05 -38.92 -52.49
N LEU A 55 -7.92 -39.95 -51.66
CA LEU A 55 -7.91 -41.35 -52.10
C LEU A 55 -9.25 -41.77 -52.72
N ALA A 56 -10.38 -41.37 -52.13
CA ALA A 56 -11.71 -41.65 -52.68
C ALA A 56 -11.91 -40.98 -54.05
N ASN A 57 -11.52 -39.71 -54.17
CA ASN A 57 -11.59 -38.95 -55.43
C ASN A 57 -10.74 -39.60 -56.52
N ARG A 58 -9.49 -39.99 -56.20
CA ARG A 58 -8.61 -40.67 -57.16
C ARG A 58 -9.17 -42.03 -57.59
N LYS A 59 -9.74 -42.80 -56.65
CA LYS A 59 -10.39 -44.09 -56.96
C LYS A 59 -11.54 -43.93 -57.96
N ILE A 60 -12.43 -42.97 -57.73
CA ILE A 60 -13.56 -42.72 -58.64
C ILE A 60 -13.07 -42.25 -60.00
N LEU A 61 -12.10 -41.33 -60.05
CA LEU A 61 -11.54 -40.85 -61.31
C LEU A 61 -11.05 -42.01 -62.18
N LEU A 62 -10.25 -42.92 -61.61
CA LEU A 62 -9.72 -44.09 -62.32
C LEU A 62 -10.82 -45.04 -62.77
N LEU A 63 -11.81 -45.31 -61.90
CA LEU A 63 -12.93 -46.20 -62.24
C LEU A 63 -13.83 -45.62 -63.34
N SER A 64 -14.11 -44.32 -63.30
CA SER A 64 -14.90 -43.63 -64.33
C SER A 64 -14.15 -43.56 -65.66
N GLN A 65 -12.84 -43.30 -65.65
CA GLN A 65 -11.99 -43.36 -66.85
C GLN A 65 -12.02 -44.77 -67.46
N LEU A 66 -11.80 -45.81 -66.63
CA LEU A 66 -11.84 -47.19 -67.07
C LEU A 66 -13.19 -47.54 -67.70
N HIS A 67 -14.29 -47.20 -67.03
CA HIS A 67 -15.65 -47.43 -67.53
C HIS A 67 -15.90 -46.75 -68.88
N ASN A 68 -15.53 -45.48 -69.01
CA ASN A 68 -15.69 -44.72 -70.26
C ASN A 68 -14.86 -45.32 -71.41
N HIS A 69 -13.61 -45.73 -71.15
CA HIS A 69 -12.77 -46.34 -72.18
C HIS A 69 -13.29 -47.73 -72.59
N ILE A 70 -13.78 -48.54 -71.65
CA ILE A 70 -14.41 -49.83 -71.96
C ILE A 70 -15.68 -49.65 -72.82
N LEU A 71 -16.53 -48.66 -72.50
CA LEU A 71 -17.71 -48.34 -73.31
C LEU A 71 -17.34 -47.97 -74.76
N GLN A 72 -16.23 -47.24 -74.95
CA GLN A 72 -15.72 -46.88 -76.27
C GLN A 72 -15.18 -48.08 -77.06
N ILE A 73 -14.57 -49.08 -76.41
CA ILE A 73 -14.11 -50.30 -77.07
C ILE A 73 -15.30 -51.21 -77.42
N ARG A 74 -16.32 -51.32 -76.55
CA ARG A 74 -17.51 -52.14 -76.81
C ARG A 74 -18.31 -51.68 -78.04
N SER A 75 -18.26 -50.40 -78.41
CA SER A 75 -18.94 -49.90 -79.61
C SER A 75 -18.12 -50.10 -80.90
N HIS A 76 -16.87 -50.57 -80.81
CA HIS A 76 -15.97 -50.70 -81.95
C HIS A 76 -16.41 -51.72 -83.01
N PRO A 77 -16.87 -52.94 -82.71
CA PRO A 77 -17.27 -53.91 -83.74
C PRO A 77 -18.43 -53.41 -84.59
N LYS A 78 -19.38 -52.70 -83.96
CA LYS A 78 -20.55 -52.14 -84.63
C LYS A 78 -20.18 -50.99 -85.56
N THR A 79 -19.23 -50.16 -85.15
CA THR A 79 -18.73 -49.06 -85.99
C THR A 79 -17.84 -49.58 -87.11
N LEU A 80 -17.05 -50.63 -86.86
CA LEU A 80 -16.21 -51.30 -87.86
C LEU A 80 -17.03 -51.87 -89.03
N ILE A 81 -18.21 -52.46 -88.78
CA ILE A 81 -19.12 -52.93 -89.84
C ILE A 81 -19.48 -51.80 -90.82
N VAL A 82 -19.70 -50.59 -90.31
CA VAL A 82 -20.18 -49.44 -91.11
C VAL A 82 -19.06 -48.84 -91.95
N VAL A 83 -17.82 -48.86 -91.46
CA VAL A 83 -16.66 -48.21 -92.11
C VAL A 83 -15.77 -49.19 -92.87
N VAL A 84 -16.10 -50.48 -92.91
CA VAL A 84 -15.22 -51.54 -93.44
C VAL A 84 -14.82 -51.36 -94.91
N ASP A 85 -15.69 -50.76 -95.72
CA ASP A 85 -15.43 -50.55 -97.15
C ASP A 85 -14.77 -49.20 -97.45
N ASP A 86 -14.66 -48.30 -96.46
CA ASP A 86 -13.99 -47.01 -96.59
C ASP A 86 -12.59 -47.11 -95.99
N SER A 87 -11.57 -47.22 -96.84
CA SER A 87 -10.17 -47.39 -96.41
C SER A 87 -9.68 -46.33 -95.41
N ILE A 88 -10.12 -45.07 -95.55
CA ILE A 88 -9.68 -43.96 -94.69
C ILE A 88 -10.38 -44.05 -93.33
N TRP A 89 -11.69 -44.27 -93.33
CA TRP A 89 -12.46 -44.42 -92.10
C TRP A 89 -12.16 -45.72 -91.35
N PHE A 90 -11.83 -46.79 -92.07
CA PHE A 90 -11.35 -48.05 -91.49
C PHE A 90 -10.00 -47.86 -90.79
N GLU A 91 -9.03 -47.22 -91.45
CA GLU A 91 -7.73 -46.91 -90.83
C GLU A 91 -7.90 -45.99 -89.60
N TYR A 92 -8.78 -44.99 -89.67
CA TYR A 92 -9.11 -44.13 -88.54
C TYR A 92 -9.69 -44.91 -87.35
N GLU A 93 -10.70 -45.77 -87.58
CA GLU A 93 -11.34 -46.54 -86.50
C GLU A 93 -10.43 -47.64 -85.93
N THR A 94 -9.55 -48.24 -86.73
CA THR A 94 -8.55 -49.21 -86.24
C THR A 94 -7.47 -48.53 -85.38
N ASN A 95 -6.97 -47.36 -85.79
CA ASN A 95 -6.05 -46.56 -84.98
C ASN A 95 -6.71 -46.07 -83.68
N LYS A 96 -7.97 -45.61 -83.75
CA LYS A 96 -8.76 -45.19 -82.59
C LYS A 96 -9.00 -46.34 -81.60
N PHE A 97 -9.20 -47.56 -82.07
CA PHE A 97 -9.25 -48.75 -81.23
C PHE A 97 -7.92 -49.00 -80.52
N SER A 98 -6.81 -49.01 -81.26
CA SER A 98 -5.49 -49.22 -80.68
C SER A 98 -5.18 -48.18 -79.59
N LEU A 99 -5.53 -46.92 -79.84
CA LEU A 99 -5.37 -45.84 -78.87
C LEU A 99 -6.26 -46.03 -77.64
N ASN A 100 -7.51 -46.46 -77.81
CA ASN A 100 -8.40 -46.74 -76.68
C ASN A 100 -7.96 -47.98 -75.89
N SER A 101 -7.42 -49.01 -76.54
CA SER A 101 -6.86 -50.18 -75.86
C SER A 101 -5.67 -49.78 -74.98
N GLN A 102 -4.73 -48.99 -75.52
CA GLN A 102 -3.61 -48.44 -74.75
C GLN A 102 -4.06 -47.59 -73.56
N LYS A 103 -5.13 -46.79 -73.72
CA LYS A 103 -5.71 -46.02 -72.60
C LYS A 103 -6.28 -46.94 -71.52
N ILE A 104 -6.96 -48.04 -71.88
CA ILE A 104 -7.44 -49.02 -70.90
C ILE A 104 -6.28 -49.71 -70.19
N GLU A 105 -5.26 -50.19 -70.93
CA GLU A 105 -4.06 -50.81 -70.34
C GLU A 105 -3.39 -49.86 -69.34
N HIS A 106 -3.22 -48.59 -69.73
CA HIS A 106 -2.68 -47.56 -68.86
C HIS A 106 -3.54 -47.35 -67.60
N THR A 107 -4.87 -47.19 -67.74
CA THR A 107 -5.77 -47.01 -66.59
C THR A 107 -5.81 -48.25 -65.69
N LEU A 108 -5.78 -49.46 -66.25
CA LEU A 108 -5.69 -50.72 -65.49
C LEU A 108 -4.38 -50.81 -64.71
N SER A 109 -3.26 -50.39 -65.32
CA SER A 109 -1.96 -50.29 -64.66
C SER A 109 -1.98 -49.28 -63.51
N GLU A 110 -2.47 -48.05 -63.74
CA GLU A 110 -2.62 -47.03 -62.69
C GLU A 110 -3.54 -47.50 -61.55
N LEU A 111 -4.61 -48.23 -61.88
CA LEU A 111 -5.53 -48.78 -60.90
C LEU A 111 -4.89 -49.92 -60.10
N ASN A 112 -4.09 -50.79 -60.73
CA ASN A 112 -3.31 -51.81 -60.02
C ASN A 112 -2.30 -51.17 -59.04
N ILE A 113 -1.55 -50.16 -59.49
CA ILE A 113 -0.63 -49.40 -58.63
C ILE A 113 -1.38 -48.79 -57.44
N PHE A 114 -2.52 -48.14 -57.69
CA PHE A 114 -3.36 -47.56 -56.66
C PHE A 114 -3.89 -48.60 -55.65
N LEU A 115 -4.22 -49.81 -56.11
CA LEU A 115 -4.74 -50.89 -55.26
C LEU A 115 -3.66 -51.65 -54.48
N ASP A 116 -2.40 -51.60 -54.93
CA ASP A 116 -1.27 -52.20 -54.22
C ASP A 116 -0.67 -51.24 -53.20
N SER A 117 -0.76 -49.92 -53.43
CA SER A 117 -0.27 -48.91 -52.50
C SER A 117 -1.21 -48.59 -51.33
N ASN A 118 -2.47 -49.03 -51.36
CA ASN A 118 -3.50 -48.63 -50.40
C ASN A 118 -4.18 -49.83 -49.71
N TYR A 119 -4.49 -49.66 -48.41
CA TYR A 119 -4.98 -50.69 -47.48
C TYR A 119 -6.08 -51.63 -48.05
N ASP A 120 -6.01 -52.89 -47.63
CA ASP A 120 -6.76 -54.03 -48.16
C ASP A 120 -8.25 -53.99 -47.70
N SER A 121 -9.08 -53.23 -48.42
CA SER A 121 -10.53 -53.25 -48.21
C SER A 121 -11.18 -54.37 -49.02
N ILE A 122 -12.30 -54.91 -48.53
CA ILE A 122 -13.10 -55.94 -49.22
C ILE A 122 -13.46 -55.49 -50.65
N ASP A 123 -13.71 -54.20 -50.85
CA ASP A 123 -13.99 -53.62 -52.16
C ASP A 123 -12.76 -53.54 -53.07
N ASN A 124 -11.57 -53.30 -52.50
CA ASN A 124 -10.31 -53.35 -53.25
C ASN A 124 -9.99 -54.78 -53.69
N GLN A 125 -10.28 -55.80 -52.88
CA GLN A 125 -10.09 -57.21 -53.27
C GLN A 125 -11.05 -57.64 -54.39
N LYS A 126 -12.32 -57.21 -54.34
CA LYS A 126 -13.29 -57.43 -55.43
C LYS A 126 -12.84 -56.73 -56.71
N LEU A 127 -12.35 -55.49 -56.59
CA LEU A 127 -11.86 -54.72 -57.72
C LEU A 127 -10.59 -55.32 -58.33
N LYS A 128 -9.61 -55.80 -57.55
CA LYS A 128 -8.44 -56.54 -58.05
C LYS A 128 -8.85 -57.75 -58.90
N LYS A 129 -9.87 -58.50 -58.47
CA LYS A 129 -10.40 -59.65 -59.24
C LYS A 129 -11.03 -59.21 -60.57
N ILE A 130 -11.72 -58.08 -60.59
CA ILE A 130 -12.35 -57.54 -61.80
C ILE A 130 -11.31 -56.96 -62.76
N VAL A 131 -10.32 -56.23 -62.26
CA VAL A 131 -9.19 -55.70 -63.05
C VAL A 131 -8.44 -56.82 -63.75
N LYS A 132 -8.11 -57.93 -63.05
CA LYS A 132 -7.49 -59.10 -63.68
C LYS A 132 -8.34 -59.76 -64.77
N LYS A 133 -9.66 -59.78 -64.59
CA LYS A 133 -10.58 -60.29 -65.63
C LYS A 133 -10.62 -59.36 -66.84
N TYR A 134 -10.66 -58.04 -66.62
CA TYR A 134 -10.58 -57.06 -67.70
C TYR A 134 -9.31 -57.20 -68.51
N ASP A 135 -8.16 -57.35 -67.84
CA ASP A 135 -6.86 -57.55 -68.48
C ASP A 135 -6.87 -58.79 -69.42
N TYR A 136 -7.36 -59.93 -68.91
CA TYR A 136 -7.49 -61.16 -69.70
C TYR A 136 -8.44 -61.01 -70.91
N TYR A 137 -9.65 -60.48 -70.68
CA TYR A 137 -10.64 -60.39 -71.76
C TYR A 137 -10.31 -59.28 -72.77
N LEU A 138 -9.61 -58.22 -72.37
CA LEU A 138 -9.12 -57.18 -73.27
C LEU A 138 -8.05 -57.73 -74.20
N ASP A 139 -7.06 -58.46 -73.67
CA ASP A 139 -6.02 -59.12 -74.47
C ASP A 139 -6.61 -60.14 -75.45
N GLU A 140 -7.54 -60.99 -74.98
CA GLU A 140 -8.23 -61.94 -75.86
C GLU A 140 -9.07 -61.23 -76.94
N TYR A 141 -9.73 -60.13 -76.59
CA TYR A 141 -10.54 -59.36 -77.54
C TYR A 141 -9.67 -58.63 -78.56
N GLU A 142 -8.58 -58.00 -78.13
CA GLU A 142 -7.63 -57.34 -79.01
C GLU A 142 -6.96 -58.33 -79.98
N LYS A 143 -6.57 -59.53 -79.52
CA LYS A 143 -6.08 -60.60 -80.40
C LYS A 143 -7.11 -61.00 -81.46
N HIS A 144 -8.39 -61.06 -81.10
CA HIS A 144 -9.45 -61.38 -82.06
C HIS A 144 -9.72 -60.23 -83.02
N ILE A 145 -9.83 -58.99 -82.56
CA ILE A 145 -10.03 -57.83 -83.44
C ILE A 145 -8.85 -57.66 -84.40
N LYS A 146 -7.61 -57.83 -83.93
CA LYS A 146 -6.40 -57.81 -84.80
C LYS A 146 -6.38 -58.96 -85.80
N SER A 147 -6.90 -60.14 -85.46
CA SER A 147 -7.04 -61.23 -86.43
C SER A 147 -8.12 -60.93 -87.47
N LEU A 148 -9.21 -60.25 -87.09
CA LEU A 148 -10.20 -59.74 -88.04
C LEU A 148 -9.59 -58.72 -89.01
N TRP A 149 -8.82 -57.75 -88.51
CA TRP A 149 -8.18 -56.75 -89.38
C TRP A 149 -7.24 -57.38 -90.40
N ARG A 150 -6.49 -58.42 -90.01
CA ARG A 150 -5.63 -59.18 -90.95
C ARG A 150 -6.39 -59.87 -92.08
N ILE A 151 -7.66 -60.22 -91.85
CA ILE A 151 -8.53 -60.82 -92.86
C ILE A 151 -9.16 -59.74 -93.75
N VAL A 152 -9.31 -58.51 -93.25
CA VAL A 152 -10.11 -57.43 -93.84
C VAL A 152 -9.27 -56.31 -94.50
N THR A 153 -7.94 -56.26 -94.30
CA THR A 153 -7.04 -55.29 -94.99
C THR A 153 -6.36 -55.87 -96.25
N PRO A 154 -6.11 -55.06 -97.30
CA PRO A 154 -6.64 -55.34 -98.63
C PRO A 154 -5.63 -56.03 -99.56
N ILE A 155 -6.09 -57.08 -100.25
CA ILE A 155 -5.62 -57.47 -101.59
C ILE A 155 -6.91 -57.76 -102.37
N SER A 156 -7.49 -56.71 -102.95
CA SER A 156 -7.35 -56.36 -104.36
C SER A 156 -7.99 -57.40 -105.28
N SER A 157 -9.01 -56.91 -105.99
CA SER A 157 -9.44 -57.35 -107.33
C SER A 157 -9.79 -58.82 -107.51
N ASN A 158 -11.08 -58.99 -107.77
CA ASN A 158 -11.72 -60.07 -108.53
C ASN A 158 -11.84 -61.42 -107.81
N ASP A 159 -13.10 -61.84 -107.71
CA ASP A 159 -13.58 -63.17 -107.35
C ASP A 159 -13.41 -63.63 -105.89
N SER A 160 -14.29 -63.13 -105.02
CA SER A 160 -14.98 -64.02 -104.08
C SER A 160 -16.32 -63.44 -103.62
N GLN A 161 -17.32 -64.32 -103.50
CA GLN A 161 -18.76 -64.04 -103.33
C GLN A 161 -19.18 -63.60 -101.91
N LEU A 162 -18.35 -62.88 -101.13
CA LEU A 162 -18.77 -62.29 -99.85
C LEU A 162 -18.35 -60.83 -99.76
N ASN A 163 -19.33 -59.95 -99.51
CA ASN A 163 -19.11 -58.55 -99.16
C ASN A 163 -18.26 -58.50 -97.86
N ASN A 164 -17.29 -57.59 -97.76
CA ASN A 164 -16.47 -57.41 -96.55
C ASN A 164 -17.35 -57.17 -95.31
N GLN A 165 -18.49 -56.50 -95.49
CA GLN A 165 -19.51 -56.34 -94.45
C GLN A 165 -20.10 -57.67 -93.98
N ASP A 166 -20.39 -58.61 -94.88
CA ASP A 166 -20.94 -59.92 -94.55
C ASP A 166 -19.90 -60.81 -93.83
N MET A 167 -18.62 -60.70 -94.21
CA MET A 167 -17.52 -61.39 -93.52
C MET A 167 -17.34 -60.87 -92.09
N VAL A 168 -17.30 -59.54 -91.91
CA VAL A 168 -17.23 -58.92 -90.58
C VAL A 168 -18.49 -59.27 -89.77
N LEU A 169 -19.67 -59.29 -90.39
CA LEU A 169 -20.93 -59.65 -89.71
C LEU A 169 -20.97 -61.12 -89.28
N GLN A 170 -20.51 -62.07 -90.12
CA GLN A 170 -20.42 -63.50 -89.75
C GLN A 170 -19.43 -63.73 -88.59
N LEU A 171 -18.30 -63.03 -88.62
CA LEU A 171 -17.27 -63.16 -87.59
C LEU A 171 -17.68 -62.51 -86.27
N ILE A 172 -18.35 -61.36 -86.30
CA ILE A 172 -18.98 -60.75 -85.10
C ILE A 172 -20.06 -61.68 -84.53
N LYS A 173 -20.81 -62.37 -85.39
CA LYS A 173 -21.78 -63.40 -84.99
C LYS A 173 -21.13 -64.72 -84.54
N SER A 174 -19.80 -64.85 -84.56
CA SER A 174 -19.13 -66.05 -84.07
C SER A 174 -19.38 -66.25 -82.58
N GLN A 175 -19.54 -67.52 -82.17
CA GLN A 175 -19.79 -67.89 -80.78
C GLN A 175 -18.72 -67.36 -79.81
N LYS A 176 -17.48 -67.15 -80.31
CA LYS A 176 -16.36 -66.65 -79.51
C LYS A 176 -16.44 -65.14 -79.24
N ILE A 177 -16.80 -64.33 -80.24
CA ILE A 177 -17.00 -62.87 -80.05
C ILE A 177 -18.25 -62.61 -79.23
N GLN A 178 -19.35 -63.35 -79.46
CA GLN A 178 -20.55 -63.26 -78.62
C GLN A 178 -20.26 -63.58 -77.16
N ASN A 179 -19.46 -64.62 -76.86
CA ASN A 179 -19.06 -64.93 -75.49
C ASN A 179 -18.21 -63.81 -74.88
N LEU A 180 -17.25 -63.24 -75.63
CA LEU A 180 -16.45 -62.10 -75.17
C LEU A 180 -17.33 -60.88 -74.86
N GLU A 181 -18.29 -60.54 -75.73
CA GLU A 181 -19.24 -59.45 -75.51
C GLU A 181 -20.07 -59.64 -74.23
N ILE A 182 -20.56 -60.87 -73.98
CA ILE A 182 -21.29 -61.22 -72.76
C ILE A 182 -20.41 -61.09 -71.52
N GLN A 183 -19.13 -61.49 -71.59
CA GLN A 183 -18.20 -61.33 -70.47
C GLN A 183 -17.89 -59.86 -70.18
N PHE A 184 -17.71 -59.03 -71.22
CA PHE A 184 -17.57 -57.58 -71.06
C PHE A 184 -18.83 -56.93 -70.49
N GLU A 185 -20.02 -57.41 -70.85
CA GLU A 185 -21.27 -56.92 -70.28
C GLU A 185 -21.35 -57.21 -68.78
N LYS A 186 -21.08 -58.45 -68.36
CA LYS A 186 -21.03 -58.84 -66.93
C LYS A 186 -19.98 -58.06 -66.15
N LEU A 187 -18.81 -57.83 -66.75
CA LEU A 187 -17.74 -57.04 -66.13
C LEU A 187 -18.10 -55.56 -66.06
N SER A 188 -18.78 -55.02 -67.08
CA SER A 188 -19.25 -53.64 -67.11
C SER A 188 -20.30 -53.40 -66.03
N GLU A 189 -21.25 -54.32 -65.86
CA GLU A 189 -22.25 -54.28 -64.79
C GLU A 189 -21.59 -54.36 -63.41
N SER A 190 -20.62 -55.27 -63.23
CA SER A 190 -19.85 -55.39 -61.99
C SER A 190 -19.04 -54.10 -61.69
N LEU A 191 -18.49 -53.46 -62.72
CA LEU A 191 -17.75 -52.20 -62.60
C LEU A 191 -18.70 -51.06 -62.23
N SER A 192 -19.89 -50.98 -62.83
CA SER A 192 -20.93 -50.00 -62.47
C SER A 192 -21.35 -50.11 -61.01
N LEU A 193 -21.53 -51.34 -60.49
CA LEU A 193 -21.83 -51.56 -59.07
C LEU A 193 -20.70 -51.05 -58.15
N ILE A 194 -19.43 -51.26 -58.55
CA ILE A 194 -18.28 -50.76 -57.79
C ILE A 194 -18.17 -49.24 -57.87
N ILE A 195 -18.46 -48.63 -59.02
CA ILE A 195 -18.49 -47.17 -59.18
C ILE A 195 -19.55 -46.57 -58.25
N ASN A 196 -20.76 -47.14 -58.20
CA ASN A 196 -21.83 -46.67 -57.31
C ASN A 196 -21.41 -46.78 -55.84
N SER A 197 -20.83 -47.91 -55.42
CA SER A 197 -20.30 -48.06 -54.06
C SER A 197 -19.12 -47.12 -53.78
N ALA A 198 -18.26 -46.85 -54.76
CA ALA A 198 -17.17 -45.89 -54.62
C ALA A 198 -17.69 -44.46 -54.47
N LEU A 199 -18.74 -44.09 -55.20
CA LEU A 199 -19.43 -42.80 -55.10
C LEU A 199 -20.05 -42.60 -53.71
N ASP A 200 -20.71 -43.62 -53.17
CA ASP A 200 -21.23 -43.59 -51.79
C ASP A 200 -20.10 -43.44 -50.75
N ASN A 201 -18.96 -44.09 -50.98
CA ASN A 201 -17.78 -43.97 -50.14
C ASN A 201 -17.14 -42.57 -50.24
N GLN A 202 -17.11 -41.94 -51.41
CA GLN A 202 -16.67 -40.55 -51.59
C GLN A 202 -17.59 -39.57 -50.88
N ASN A 203 -18.91 -39.69 -51.09
CA ASN A 203 -19.91 -38.89 -50.38
C ASN A 203 -19.76 -39.03 -48.86
N SER A 204 -19.43 -40.23 -48.38
CA SER A 204 -19.15 -40.47 -46.96
C SER A 204 -17.84 -39.81 -46.51
N ALA A 205 -16.78 -39.86 -47.32
CA ALA A 205 -15.50 -39.20 -47.04
C ALA A 205 -15.62 -37.66 -47.05
N GLU A 206 -16.44 -37.07 -47.92
CA GLU A 206 -16.75 -35.64 -47.92
C GLU A 206 -17.45 -35.24 -46.62
N LYS A 207 -18.45 -36.03 -46.18
CA LYS A 207 -19.11 -35.81 -44.88
C LYS A 207 -18.13 -35.93 -43.72
N GLU A 208 -17.21 -36.89 -43.76
CA GLU A 208 -16.15 -37.02 -42.76
C GLU A 208 -15.20 -35.82 -42.76
N MET A 209 -14.84 -35.27 -43.93
CA MET A 209 -14.02 -34.07 -44.05
C MET A 209 -14.71 -32.86 -43.42
N ILE A 210 -16.00 -32.66 -43.70
CA ILE A 210 -16.79 -31.58 -43.07
C ILE A 210 -16.84 -31.76 -41.55
N LYS A 211 -17.06 -33.00 -41.07
CA LYS A 211 -17.04 -33.31 -39.63
C LYS A 211 -15.67 -33.04 -39.00
N ALA A 212 -14.58 -33.38 -39.69
CA ALA A 212 -13.22 -33.12 -39.23
C ALA A 212 -12.92 -31.62 -39.14
N ASN A 213 -13.37 -30.82 -40.12
CA ASN A 213 -13.25 -29.36 -40.08
C ASN A 213 -14.01 -28.74 -38.90
N LEU A 214 -15.25 -29.18 -38.67
CA LEU A 214 -16.03 -28.74 -37.51
C LEU A 214 -15.36 -29.17 -36.19
N LEU A 215 -14.80 -30.38 -36.14
CA LEU A 215 -14.08 -30.88 -34.97
C LEU A 215 -12.82 -30.06 -34.71
N ARG A 216 -12.04 -29.75 -35.74
CA ARG A 216 -10.85 -28.88 -35.66
C ARG A 216 -11.21 -27.52 -35.07
N MET A 217 -12.25 -26.86 -35.58
CA MET A 217 -12.71 -25.57 -35.05
C MET A 217 -13.11 -25.67 -33.56
N LYS A 218 -13.80 -26.76 -33.16
CA LYS A 218 -14.16 -27.01 -31.77
C LYS A 218 -12.94 -27.27 -30.87
N ILE A 219 -11.92 -27.99 -31.36
CA ILE A 219 -10.67 -28.23 -30.63
C ILE A 219 -9.91 -26.92 -30.44
N ILE A 220 -9.76 -26.10 -31.49
CA ILE A 220 -9.07 -24.82 -31.41
C ILE A 220 -9.79 -23.90 -30.42
N LEU A 221 -11.11 -23.72 -30.55
CA LEU A 221 -11.89 -22.88 -29.65
C LEU A 221 -11.83 -23.37 -28.19
N SER A 222 -11.97 -24.68 -27.96
CA SER A 222 -11.88 -25.23 -26.61
C SER A 222 -10.48 -25.07 -26.02
N SER A 223 -9.41 -25.26 -26.81
CA SER A 223 -8.03 -25.05 -26.37
C SER A 223 -7.76 -23.59 -25.97
N ILE A 224 -8.29 -22.61 -26.73
CA ILE A 224 -8.17 -21.19 -26.41
C ILE A 224 -8.90 -20.87 -25.10
N ILE A 225 -10.14 -21.35 -24.93
CA ILE A 225 -10.94 -21.11 -23.73
C ILE A 225 -10.27 -21.73 -22.50
N ILE A 226 -9.82 -22.98 -22.58
CA ILE A 226 -9.13 -23.66 -21.47
C ILE A 226 -7.86 -22.90 -21.11
N SER A 227 -7.07 -22.49 -22.10
CA SER A 227 -5.83 -21.74 -21.87
C SER A 227 -6.09 -20.38 -21.22
N LEU A 228 -7.16 -19.70 -21.63
CA LEU A 228 -7.59 -18.43 -21.03
C LEU A 228 -8.01 -18.61 -19.57
N ILE A 229 -8.78 -19.66 -19.26
CA ILE A 229 -9.21 -19.95 -17.89
C ILE A 229 -7.99 -20.24 -17.00
N ILE A 230 -7.09 -21.12 -17.43
CA ILE A 230 -5.89 -21.48 -16.66
C ILE A 230 -4.99 -20.24 -16.46
N SER A 231 -4.79 -19.46 -17.52
CA SER A 231 -4.05 -18.19 -17.49
C SER A 231 -4.64 -17.22 -16.47
N THR A 232 -5.97 -17.02 -16.50
CA THR A 232 -6.66 -16.12 -15.57
C THR A 232 -6.52 -16.57 -14.12
N ILE A 233 -6.71 -17.87 -13.86
CA ILE A 233 -6.54 -18.44 -12.50
C ILE A 233 -5.10 -18.24 -12.02
N SER A 234 -4.10 -18.50 -12.88
CA SER A 234 -2.69 -18.31 -12.55
C SER A 234 -2.34 -16.84 -12.27
N ALA A 235 -2.90 -15.91 -13.04
CA ALA A 235 -2.72 -14.47 -12.84
C ALA A 235 -3.32 -14.02 -11.50
N LEU A 236 -4.55 -14.42 -11.18
CA LEU A 236 -5.21 -14.11 -9.90
C LEU A 236 -4.44 -14.69 -8.72
N TYR A 237 -3.94 -15.92 -8.85
CA TYR A 237 -3.15 -16.57 -7.82
C TYR A 237 -1.83 -15.83 -7.56
N THR A 238 -1.10 -15.46 -8.62
CA THR A 238 0.15 -14.69 -8.52
C THR A 238 -0.10 -13.31 -7.91
N GLY A 239 -1.17 -12.63 -8.32
CA GLY A 239 -1.59 -11.35 -7.75
C GLY A 239 -1.86 -11.46 -6.25
N LYS A 240 -2.59 -12.48 -5.81
CA LYS A 240 -2.91 -12.68 -4.39
C LYS A 240 -1.68 -12.94 -3.53
N ILE A 241 -0.68 -13.67 -4.06
CA ILE A 241 0.59 -13.93 -3.35
C ILE A 241 1.36 -12.64 -3.05
N ILE A 242 1.25 -11.63 -3.92
CA ILE A 242 1.98 -10.36 -3.79
C ILE A 242 1.17 -9.34 -3.01
N ALA A 243 -0.10 -9.18 -3.33
CA ALA A 243 -0.95 -8.13 -2.76
C ALA A 243 -1.30 -8.35 -1.28
N TYR A 244 -1.60 -9.60 -0.90
CA TYR A 244 -2.07 -9.90 0.46
C TYR A 244 -1.05 -9.53 1.56
N PRO A 245 0.25 -9.89 1.46
CA PRO A 245 1.25 -9.45 2.43
C PRO A 245 1.41 -7.92 2.52
N LEU A 246 1.31 -7.21 1.39
CA LEU A 246 1.40 -5.74 1.34
C LEU A 246 0.20 -5.06 2.03
N GLU A 247 -1.01 -5.58 1.81
CA GLU A 247 -2.23 -5.09 2.43
C GLU A 247 -2.15 -5.23 3.97
N GLN A 248 -1.72 -6.40 4.46
CA GLN A 248 -1.53 -6.64 5.88
C GLN A 248 -0.47 -5.71 6.49
N LEU A 249 0.66 -5.53 5.80
CA LEU A 249 1.71 -4.62 6.23
C LEU A 249 1.18 -3.18 6.36
N THR A 250 0.44 -2.71 5.35
CA THR A 250 -0.13 -1.36 5.29
C THR A 250 -1.15 -1.16 6.41
N HIS A 251 -2.05 -2.13 6.60
CA HIS A 251 -3.06 -2.08 7.65
C HIS A 251 -2.45 -2.03 9.06
N ILE A 252 -1.42 -2.84 9.32
CA ILE A 252 -0.72 -2.81 10.61
C ILE A 252 0.00 -1.46 10.81
N ALA A 253 0.68 -0.95 9.78
CA ALA A 253 1.33 0.37 9.86
C ALA A 253 0.32 1.47 10.22
N GLN A 254 -0.85 1.48 9.55
CA GLN A 254 -1.93 2.43 9.85
C GLN A 254 -2.41 2.29 11.30
N ARG A 255 -2.69 1.08 11.77
CA ARG A 255 -3.17 0.86 13.14
C ARG A 255 -2.14 1.25 14.20
N VAL A 256 -0.85 0.95 13.98
CA VAL A 256 0.22 1.39 14.89
C VAL A 256 0.21 2.91 15.04
N THR A 257 0.09 3.63 13.93
CA THR A 257 0.08 5.11 13.96
C THR A 257 -1.21 5.70 14.53
N GLN A 258 -2.38 5.14 14.22
CA GLN A 258 -3.68 5.68 14.63
C GLN A 258 -4.02 5.34 16.08
N GLU A 259 -3.76 4.10 16.51
CA GLU A 259 -4.08 3.63 17.86
C GLU A 259 -2.92 3.90 18.84
N SER A 260 -1.76 4.36 18.35
CA SER A 260 -0.50 4.45 19.14
C SER A 260 -0.14 3.12 19.83
N ASN A 261 -0.54 2.00 19.21
CA ASN A 261 -0.34 0.67 19.75
C ASN A 261 0.89 0.02 19.08
N PHE A 262 2.06 0.26 19.67
CA PHE A 262 3.34 -0.24 19.18
C PHE A 262 3.60 -1.72 19.53
N GLN A 263 2.66 -2.42 20.17
CA GLN A 263 2.75 -3.87 20.39
C GLN A 263 2.34 -4.68 19.16
N LEU A 264 1.66 -4.05 18.19
CA LEU A 264 1.26 -4.68 16.94
C LEU A 264 2.49 -5.00 16.09
N LYS A 265 2.53 -6.22 15.56
CA LYS A 265 3.59 -6.67 14.64
C LYS A 265 2.98 -7.13 13.33
N ALA A 266 3.57 -6.67 12.23
CA ALA A 266 3.19 -7.16 10.91
C ALA A 266 3.69 -8.60 10.73
N PRO A 267 2.85 -9.51 10.18
CA PRO A 267 3.22 -10.89 9.99
C PRO A 267 4.28 -11.03 8.88
N VAL A 268 5.40 -11.66 9.20
CA VAL A 268 6.46 -11.98 8.22
C VAL A 268 6.08 -13.28 7.50
N THR A 269 5.31 -13.16 6.41
CA THR A 269 4.76 -14.31 5.67
C THR A 269 5.66 -14.79 4.52
N THR A 270 6.59 -13.94 4.07
CA THR A 270 7.51 -14.19 2.95
C THR A 270 8.96 -13.94 3.38
N GLN A 271 9.93 -14.43 2.61
CA GLN A 271 11.37 -14.16 2.84
C GLN A 271 11.97 -13.23 1.76
N ASP A 272 11.12 -12.65 0.94
CA ASP A 272 11.47 -11.72 -0.13
C ASP A 272 11.57 -10.27 0.41
N GLU A 273 11.49 -9.28 -0.49
CA GLU A 273 11.53 -7.87 -0.12
C GLU A 273 10.40 -7.44 0.81
N VAL A 274 9.18 -8.00 0.65
CA VAL A 274 8.05 -7.69 1.56
C VAL A 274 8.29 -8.29 2.93
N GLY A 275 8.85 -9.50 2.99
CA GLY A 275 9.25 -10.11 4.26
C GLY A 275 10.28 -9.28 5.00
N LYS A 276 11.34 -8.87 4.29
CA LYS A 276 12.39 -7.99 4.84
C LYS A 276 11.84 -6.63 5.28
N LEU A 277 10.92 -6.06 4.52
CA LEU A 277 10.25 -4.80 4.88
C LEU A 277 9.39 -4.98 6.13
N ALA A 278 8.65 -6.08 6.26
CA ALA A 278 7.89 -6.40 7.46
C ALA A 278 8.79 -6.54 8.69
N THR A 279 9.92 -7.24 8.56
CA THR A 279 10.92 -7.34 9.63
C THR A 279 11.50 -5.97 10.02
N SER A 280 11.90 -5.17 9.04
CA SER A 280 12.48 -3.84 9.28
C SER A 280 11.47 -2.89 9.92
N MET A 281 10.21 -2.94 9.47
CA MET A 281 9.11 -2.17 10.06
C MET A 281 8.84 -2.60 11.51
N ASN A 282 8.80 -3.90 11.80
CA ASN A 282 8.65 -4.39 13.17
C ASN A 282 9.80 -3.94 14.08
N GLN A 283 11.03 -3.89 13.57
CA GLN A 283 12.18 -3.34 14.31
C GLN A 283 12.02 -1.84 14.58
N LEU A 284 11.57 -1.06 13.60
CA LEU A 284 11.29 0.36 13.78
C LEU A 284 10.17 0.61 14.79
N ILE A 285 9.08 -0.17 14.72
CA ILE A 285 7.97 -0.09 15.68
C ILE A 285 8.47 -0.33 17.10
N GLN A 286 9.29 -1.37 17.29
CA GLN A 286 9.88 -1.67 18.60
C GLN A 286 10.83 -0.55 19.07
N TRP A 287 11.70 -0.05 18.21
CA TRP A 287 12.62 1.04 18.54
C TRP A 287 11.87 2.33 18.94
N ILE A 288 10.76 2.63 18.25
CA ILE A 288 9.88 3.76 18.58
C ILE A 288 9.23 3.56 19.96
N ASP A 289 8.72 2.37 20.27
CA ASP A 289 8.10 2.05 21.57
C ASP A 289 9.09 2.25 22.73
N GLU A 290 10.31 1.75 22.57
CA GLU A 290 11.41 1.92 23.52
C GLU A 290 11.75 3.41 23.72
N HIS A 291 11.90 4.18 22.64
CA HIS A 291 12.20 5.62 22.72
C HIS A 291 11.07 6.45 23.34
N ILE A 292 9.81 6.14 23.03
CA ILE A 292 8.66 6.84 23.64
C ILE A 292 8.63 6.59 25.15
N THR A 293 8.92 5.36 25.57
CA THR A 293 8.98 4.99 26.98
C THR A 293 10.11 5.75 27.70
N GLU A 294 11.32 5.73 27.14
CA GLU A 294 12.46 6.49 27.69
C GLU A 294 12.17 8.00 27.76
N LEU A 295 11.59 8.59 26.71
CA LEU A 295 11.23 10.01 26.67
C LEU A 295 10.23 10.36 27.77
N LYS A 296 9.25 9.48 28.02
CA LYS A 296 8.24 9.67 29.07
C LYS A 296 8.87 9.65 30.46
N GLU A 297 9.77 8.71 30.72
CA GLU A 297 10.50 8.62 32.00
C GLU A 297 11.44 9.83 32.21
N ALA A 298 12.17 10.23 31.17
CA ALA A 298 13.03 11.40 31.20
C ALA A 298 12.24 12.69 31.48
N ARG A 299 11.07 12.84 30.83
CA ARG A 299 10.16 13.97 31.06
C ARG A 299 9.65 14.01 32.49
N GLN A 300 9.18 12.89 33.04
CA GLN A 300 8.73 12.83 34.43
C GLN A 300 9.84 13.17 35.43
N THR A 301 11.06 12.71 35.16
CA THR A 301 12.23 13.02 35.99
C THR A 301 12.57 14.51 35.93
N LEU A 302 12.50 15.11 34.74
CA LEU A 302 12.72 16.53 34.55
C LEU A 302 11.64 17.37 35.25
N GLU A 303 10.36 17.00 35.11
CA GLU A 303 9.24 17.68 35.78
C GLU A 303 9.44 17.70 37.31
N LYS A 304 9.78 16.56 37.93
CA LYS A 304 10.12 16.49 39.37
C LYS A 304 11.30 17.38 39.75
N ARG A 305 12.35 17.40 38.91
CA ARG A 305 13.54 18.23 39.18
C ARG A 305 13.22 19.71 39.08
N VAL A 306 12.38 20.12 38.12
CA VAL A 306 11.91 21.50 37.97
C VAL A 306 11.06 21.93 39.17
N GLU A 307 10.15 21.07 39.63
CA GLU A 307 9.33 21.33 40.83
C GLU A 307 10.22 21.54 42.07
N GLN A 308 11.14 20.61 42.33
CA GLN A 308 12.08 20.70 43.45
C GLN A 308 12.91 22.00 43.42
N ARG A 309 13.44 22.36 42.24
CA ARG A 309 14.19 23.62 42.06
C ARG A 309 13.34 24.85 42.30
N THR A 310 12.07 24.81 41.90
CA THR A 310 11.14 25.92 42.10
C THR A 310 10.89 26.14 43.59
N ILE A 311 10.70 25.06 44.37
CA ILE A 311 10.53 25.13 45.82
C ILE A 311 11.79 25.69 46.51
N GLU A 312 12.98 25.19 46.15
CA GLU A 312 14.26 25.69 46.66
C GLU A 312 14.43 27.19 46.40
N LEU A 313 14.12 27.64 45.16
CA LEU A 313 14.22 29.03 44.77
C LEU A 313 13.26 29.92 45.57
N GLN A 314 12.01 29.48 45.76
CA GLN A 314 11.02 30.21 46.55
C GLN A 314 11.45 30.35 48.02
N GLN A 315 12.00 29.29 48.61
CA GLN A 315 12.52 29.33 49.98
C GLN A 315 13.72 30.28 50.11
N ALA A 316 14.65 30.25 49.15
CA ALA A 316 15.79 31.15 49.11
C ALA A 316 15.35 32.62 48.96
N LEU A 317 14.41 32.90 48.07
CA LEU A 317 13.83 34.24 47.90
C LEU A 317 13.15 34.74 49.17
N LYS A 318 12.40 33.88 49.88
CA LYS A 318 11.75 34.26 51.15
C LYS A 318 12.78 34.62 52.22
N LYS A 319 13.85 33.83 52.36
CA LYS A 319 14.95 34.11 53.31
C LYS A 319 15.68 35.41 52.97
N LEU A 320 15.98 35.65 51.70
CA LEU A 320 16.65 36.86 51.24
C LEU A 320 15.81 38.12 51.53
N LYS A 321 14.50 38.07 51.25
CA LYS A 321 13.59 39.19 51.56
C LYS A 321 13.55 39.53 53.04
N ALA A 322 13.60 38.53 53.93
CA ALA A 322 13.61 38.76 55.37
C ALA A 322 14.90 39.49 55.84
N LEU A 323 16.06 39.10 55.31
CA LEU A 323 17.35 39.71 55.66
C LEU A 323 17.48 41.16 55.21
N VAL A 324 16.82 41.53 54.11
CA VAL A 324 16.93 42.87 53.50
C VAL A 324 16.07 43.92 54.24
N ASN A 325 15.07 43.50 55.02
CA ASN A 325 14.10 44.42 55.65
C ASN A 325 14.35 44.72 57.13
N LEU A 326 15.29 44.03 57.79
CA LEU A 326 15.62 44.25 59.19
C LEU A 326 16.84 45.17 59.35
N ASP A 327 16.90 45.90 60.45
CA ASP A 327 18.08 46.61 60.91
C ASP A 327 19.07 45.62 61.54
N GLY A 328 20.35 45.72 61.15
CA GLY A 328 21.38 44.76 61.55
C GLY A 328 21.65 44.72 63.05
N LEU A 329 21.49 45.85 63.75
CA LEU A 329 21.77 45.97 65.19
C LEU A 329 20.55 45.59 66.03
N THR A 330 19.41 46.22 65.75
CA THR A 330 18.22 46.20 66.62
C THR A 330 17.22 45.07 66.29
N GLN A 331 17.37 44.43 65.13
CA GLN A 331 16.51 43.33 64.64
C GLN A 331 15.01 43.69 64.51
N ILE A 332 14.67 44.99 64.55
CA ILE A 332 13.39 45.53 64.08
C ILE A 332 13.51 45.94 62.61
N PHE A 333 12.46 46.46 61.99
CA PHE A 333 12.53 46.85 60.58
C PHE A 333 13.52 48.01 60.36
N ASN A 334 14.14 48.08 59.18
CA ASN A 334 14.99 49.21 58.81
C ASN A 334 14.17 50.34 58.18
N ARG A 335 14.74 51.55 58.13
CA ARG A 335 14.13 52.74 57.50
C ARG A 335 13.61 52.48 56.10
N ARG A 336 14.39 51.81 55.24
CA ARG A 336 13.96 51.51 53.86
C ARG A 336 12.64 50.72 53.83
N TYR A 337 12.49 49.72 54.69
CA TYR A 337 11.24 48.96 54.78
C TYR A 337 10.09 49.77 55.39
N PHE A 338 10.39 50.65 56.36
CA PHE A 338 9.41 51.61 56.87
C PHE A 338 8.89 52.53 55.76
N ASP A 339 9.76 53.16 54.96
CA ASP A 339 9.38 54.07 53.87
C ASP A 339 8.47 53.35 52.86
N GLU A 340 8.81 52.10 52.49
CA GLU A 340 7.98 51.26 51.61
C GLU A 340 6.60 50.92 52.19
N VAL A 341 6.49 50.74 53.50
CA VAL A 341 5.21 50.44 54.17
C VAL A 341 4.40 51.72 54.38
N LEU A 342 5.03 52.83 54.79
CA LEU A 342 4.38 54.12 54.93
C LEU A 342 3.75 54.55 53.62
N TYR A 343 4.47 54.47 52.49
CA TYR A 343 3.91 54.80 51.18
C TYR A 343 2.68 53.94 50.86
N ARG A 344 2.74 52.62 51.12
CA ARG A 344 1.62 51.71 50.84
C ARG A 344 0.41 51.99 51.73
N GLU A 345 0.62 52.16 53.03
CA GLU A 345 -0.46 52.46 53.97
C GLU A 345 -1.02 53.86 53.72
N TRP A 346 -0.21 54.83 53.27
CA TRP A 346 -0.68 56.16 52.84
C TRP A 346 -1.67 56.08 51.69
N GLN A 347 -1.31 55.36 50.62
CA GLN A 347 -2.21 55.15 49.48
C GLN A 347 -3.49 54.41 49.90
N ARG A 348 -3.37 53.47 50.83
CA ARG A 348 -4.50 52.75 51.40
C ARG A 348 -5.41 53.67 52.21
N GLY A 349 -4.85 54.46 53.12
CA GLY A 349 -5.57 55.42 53.96
C GLY A 349 -6.29 56.48 53.15
N ARG A 350 -5.70 56.94 52.03
CA ARG A 350 -6.37 57.86 51.09
C ARG A 350 -7.63 57.26 50.50
N ARG A 351 -7.55 56.00 50.04
CA ARG A 351 -8.68 55.29 49.42
C ARG A 351 -9.76 54.93 50.44
N GLU A 352 -9.36 54.48 51.62
CA GLU A 352 -10.25 54.00 52.68
C GLU A 352 -10.74 55.13 53.59
N LYS A 353 -10.25 56.36 53.39
CA LYS A 353 -10.45 57.53 54.26
C LYS A 353 -10.16 57.20 55.72
N SER A 354 -9.10 56.44 55.95
CA SER A 354 -8.71 56.00 57.27
C SER A 354 -7.50 56.77 57.80
N VAL A 355 -7.48 56.95 59.12
CA VAL A 355 -6.43 57.69 59.81
C VAL A 355 -5.14 56.87 59.86
N ILE A 356 -4.01 57.54 59.66
CA ILE A 356 -2.68 57.00 59.82
C ILE A 356 -1.99 57.84 60.87
N SER A 357 -1.46 57.19 61.91
CA SER A 357 -0.65 57.85 62.92
C SER A 357 0.80 57.44 62.81
N LEU A 358 1.69 58.38 63.08
CA LEU A 358 3.12 58.19 63.11
C LEU A 358 3.66 58.67 64.45
N ILE A 359 4.55 57.86 65.03
CA ILE A 359 5.30 58.25 66.22
C ILE A 359 6.78 58.22 65.87
N LEU A 360 7.45 59.37 65.98
CA LEU A 360 8.90 59.47 65.92
C LEU A 360 9.43 59.52 67.35
N CYS A 361 10.48 58.76 67.63
CA CYS A 361 11.01 58.56 68.96
C CYS A 361 12.53 58.70 68.92
N ASP A 362 13.11 59.35 69.92
CA ASP A 362 14.56 59.54 70.05
C ASP A 362 15.01 59.29 71.49
N VAL A 363 16.15 58.63 71.64
CA VAL A 363 16.73 58.33 72.95
C VAL A 363 17.42 59.57 73.52
N ASP A 364 16.91 60.03 74.67
CA ASP A 364 17.35 61.28 75.27
C ASP A 364 18.83 61.22 75.68
N TYR A 365 19.59 62.22 75.23
CA TYR A 365 21.03 62.34 75.50
C TYR A 365 21.84 61.09 75.14
N PHE A 366 21.46 60.37 74.07
CA PHE A 366 22.16 59.15 73.66
C PHE A 366 23.65 59.36 73.32
N LYS A 367 24.02 60.55 72.84
CA LYS A 367 25.44 60.92 72.66
C LYS A 367 26.22 60.88 73.99
N ILE A 368 25.65 61.43 75.07
CA ILE A 368 26.25 61.42 76.40
C ILE A 368 26.31 59.98 76.94
N TYR A 369 25.28 59.18 76.66
CA TYR A 369 25.26 57.76 76.98
C TYR A 369 26.44 57.03 76.33
N ASN A 370 26.67 57.23 75.04
CA ASN A 370 27.80 56.66 74.31
C ASN A 370 29.16 57.12 74.84
N GLU A 371 29.29 58.39 75.21
CA GLU A 371 30.51 58.94 75.81
C GLU A 371 30.80 58.31 77.19
N THR A 372 29.77 57.89 77.92
CA THR A 372 29.86 57.30 79.26
C THR A 372 30.12 55.79 79.22
N TYR A 373 29.33 55.05 78.43
CA TYR A 373 29.32 53.58 78.41
C TYR A 373 30.02 52.97 77.18
N GLY A 374 30.55 53.82 76.29
CA GLY A 374 31.15 53.42 75.03
C GLY A 374 30.12 52.98 73.98
N HIS A 375 30.54 52.89 72.72
CA HIS A 375 29.66 52.52 71.61
C HIS A 375 29.03 51.13 71.76
N LEU A 376 29.73 50.16 72.35
CA LEU A 376 29.15 48.83 72.62
C LEU A 376 28.02 48.90 73.66
N GLY A 377 28.16 49.75 74.68
CA GLY A 377 27.10 50.00 75.65
C GLY A 377 25.90 50.69 75.01
N GLY A 378 26.15 51.68 74.14
CA GLY A 378 25.10 52.31 73.34
C GLY A 378 24.37 51.34 72.41
N ASP A 379 25.11 50.45 71.75
CA ASP A 379 24.53 49.42 70.89
C ASP A 379 23.59 48.48 71.67
N SER A 380 23.99 48.03 72.86
CA SER A 380 23.13 47.25 73.76
C SER A 380 21.92 48.04 74.24
N CYS A 381 22.08 49.32 74.58
CA CYS A 381 20.98 50.22 74.95
C CYS A 381 19.96 50.35 73.81
N LEU A 382 20.40 50.58 72.56
CA LEU A 382 19.50 50.65 71.41
C LEU A 382 18.77 49.33 71.14
N GLN A 383 19.42 48.19 71.37
CA GLN A 383 18.76 46.88 71.29
C GLN A 383 17.66 46.74 72.34
N GLU A 384 17.92 47.12 73.58
CA GLU A 384 16.94 47.05 74.67
C GLU A 384 15.76 48.00 74.44
N VAL A 385 16.03 49.24 74.03
CA VAL A 385 15.00 50.21 73.65
C VAL A 385 14.16 49.70 72.49
N ALA A 386 14.79 49.21 71.41
CA ALA A 386 14.06 48.67 70.26
C ALA A 386 13.13 47.51 70.63
N GLN A 387 13.60 46.59 71.47
CA GLN A 387 12.78 45.47 71.95
C GLN A 387 11.70 45.95 72.92
N GLY A 388 11.98 46.97 73.73
CA GLY A 388 11.01 47.64 74.59
C GLY A 388 9.84 48.23 73.83
N ILE A 389 10.14 49.00 72.78
CA ILE A 389 9.14 49.54 71.85
C ILE A 389 8.37 48.39 71.19
N ARG A 390 9.08 47.40 70.64
CA ARG A 390 8.46 46.28 69.91
C ARG A 390 7.47 45.47 70.76
N ARG A 391 7.71 45.31 72.06
CA ARG A 391 6.81 44.57 72.98
C ARG A 391 5.48 45.29 73.22
N GLN A 392 5.44 46.62 73.12
CA GLN A 392 4.21 47.39 73.29
C GLN A 392 3.35 47.41 72.02
N VAL A 393 3.98 47.31 70.85
CA VAL A 393 3.30 47.34 69.55
C VAL A 393 2.82 45.93 69.15
N LYS A 394 1.54 45.65 69.42
CA LYS A 394 0.97 44.29 69.34
C LYS A 394 0.17 43.98 68.08
N ARG A 395 -0.34 44.98 67.35
CA ARG A 395 -1.20 44.71 66.19
C ARG A 395 -0.35 44.32 64.98
N PRO A 396 -0.78 43.34 64.18
CA PRO A 396 -0.04 42.91 62.98
C PRO A 396 0.16 43.99 61.93
N SER A 397 -0.73 44.99 61.89
CA SER A 397 -0.65 46.15 60.99
C SER A 397 0.37 47.19 61.42
N ASP A 398 0.76 47.19 62.69
CA ASP A 398 1.63 48.21 63.25
C ASP A 398 3.09 47.84 63.00
N LEU A 399 3.88 48.83 62.61
CA LEU A 399 5.26 48.65 62.22
C LEU A 399 6.18 49.45 63.14
N VAL A 400 7.25 48.81 63.60
CA VAL A 400 8.33 49.45 64.37
C VAL A 400 9.60 49.32 63.56
N ALA A 401 10.26 50.45 63.30
CA ALA A 401 11.52 50.50 62.56
C ALA A 401 12.54 51.40 63.23
N ARG A 402 13.82 51.13 63.00
CA ARG A 402 14.91 52.06 63.30
C ARG A 402 15.02 53.06 62.15
N TYR A 403 14.81 54.32 62.46
CA TYR A 403 14.79 55.39 61.46
C TYR A 403 16.22 55.85 61.13
N GLY A 404 17.08 55.99 62.13
CA GLY A 404 18.51 56.29 61.96
C GLY A 404 19.18 56.55 63.29
N GLY A 405 20.44 56.12 63.49
CA GLY A 405 21.13 56.36 64.76
C GLY A 405 20.35 55.83 65.97
N GLU A 406 19.93 56.75 66.84
CA GLU A 406 19.12 56.58 68.05
C GLU A 406 17.60 56.78 67.84
N GLU A 407 17.18 57.03 66.61
CA GLU A 407 15.79 57.33 66.26
C GLU A 407 15.03 56.07 65.86
N PHE A 408 13.81 55.97 66.38
CA PHE A 408 12.85 54.92 66.10
C PHE A 408 11.56 55.51 65.55
N VAL A 409 10.90 54.77 64.67
CA VAL A 409 9.63 55.18 64.09
C VAL A 409 8.59 54.07 64.23
N ILE A 410 7.36 54.47 64.55
CA ILE A 410 6.23 53.58 64.71
C ILE A 410 5.11 54.05 63.81
N LEU A 411 4.73 53.21 62.87
CA LEU A 411 3.60 53.44 61.96
C LEU A 411 2.38 52.69 62.47
N LEU A 412 1.27 53.42 62.61
CA LEU A 412 0.02 52.92 63.17
C LEU A 412 -1.15 53.17 62.19
N PRO A 413 -1.38 52.24 61.24
CA PRO A 413 -2.53 52.33 60.36
C PRO A 413 -3.85 52.21 61.13
N ASN A 414 -4.88 52.94 60.72
CA ASN A 414 -6.22 52.93 61.32
C ASN A 414 -6.22 53.23 62.84
N THR A 415 -5.31 54.10 63.28
CA THR A 415 -5.22 54.52 64.68
C THR A 415 -5.27 56.04 64.71
N ASP A 416 -6.18 56.59 65.51
CA ASP A 416 -6.36 58.03 65.68
C ASP A 416 -5.33 58.62 66.65
N LEU A 417 -5.33 59.95 66.80
CA LEU A 417 -4.37 60.65 67.64
C LEU A 417 -4.42 60.21 69.09
N ASN A 418 -5.60 59.99 69.64
CA ASN A 418 -5.75 59.52 71.03
C ASN A 418 -5.17 58.12 71.22
N GLY A 419 -5.42 57.20 70.28
CA GLY A 419 -4.83 55.86 70.30
C GLY A 419 -3.31 55.89 70.16
N ALA A 420 -2.78 56.76 69.29
CA ALA A 420 -1.35 56.94 69.08
C ALA A 420 -0.66 57.54 70.32
N LEU A 421 -1.25 58.58 70.93
CA LEU A 421 -0.77 59.18 72.18
C LEU A 421 -0.77 58.19 73.34
N ALA A 422 -1.84 57.41 73.50
CA ALA A 422 -1.93 56.39 74.54
C ALA A 422 -0.83 55.31 74.37
N LEU A 423 -0.54 54.91 73.13
CA LEU A 423 0.55 53.97 72.84
C LEU A 423 1.92 54.62 73.06
N ALA A 424 2.12 55.87 72.65
CA ALA A 424 3.35 56.62 72.87
C ALA A 424 3.67 56.72 74.37
N GLU A 425 2.70 57.12 75.20
CA GLU A 425 2.89 57.17 76.66
C GLU A 425 3.15 55.78 77.26
N MET A 426 2.47 54.74 76.76
CA MET A 426 2.73 53.37 77.20
C MET A 426 4.16 52.94 76.89
N ILE A 427 4.69 53.32 75.72
CA ILE A 427 6.05 53.04 75.31
C ILE A 427 7.04 53.84 76.17
N ARG A 428 6.83 55.14 76.34
CA ARG A 428 7.66 56.01 77.18
C ARG A 428 7.80 55.47 78.60
N ASN A 429 6.66 55.18 79.25
CA ASN A 429 6.65 54.59 80.59
C ASN A 429 7.31 53.21 80.64
N ALA A 430 7.15 52.39 79.60
CA ALA A 430 7.76 51.07 79.54
C ALA A 430 9.29 51.12 79.40
N ILE A 431 9.83 52.09 78.64
CA ILE A 431 11.28 52.32 78.52
C ILE A 431 11.85 52.83 79.84
N GLU A 432 11.21 53.84 80.44
CA GLU A 432 11.60 54.38 81.74
C GLU A 432 11.61 53.28 82.83
N ALA A 433 10.59 52.41 82.85
CA ALA A 433 10.49 51.28 83.78
C ALA A 433 11.56 50.18 83.58
N MET A 434 12.32 50.20 82.48
CA MET A 434 13.47 49.28 82.32
C MET A 434 14.63 49.65 83.24
N ASN A 435 14.66 50.88 83.76
CA ASN A 435 15.71 51.40 84.66
C ASN A 435 17.13 51.18 84.12
N ILE A 436 17.33 51.33 82.80
CA ILE A 436 18.65 51.23 82.17
C ILE A 436 19.48 52.42 82.66
N PRO A 437 20.63 52.23 83.35
CA PRO A 437 21.38 53.34 83.95
C PRO A 437 21.86 54.38 82.93
N HIS A 438 21.69 55.67 83.22
CA HIS A 438 22.20 56.80 82.44
C HIS A 438 22.76 57.91 83.36
N GLU A 439 23.90 57.61 83.99
CA GLU A 439 24.47 58.41 85.10
C GLU A 439 24.75 59.88 84.79
N ASN A 440 25.03 60.21 83.52
CA ASN A 440 25.39 61.58 83.09
C ASN A 440 24.25 62.28 82.33
N SER A 441 23.05 61.71 82.31
CA SER A 441 21.89 62.33 81.70
C SER A 441 21.50 63.62 82.44
N LEU A 442 21.03 64.62 81.70
CA LEU A 442 20.50 65.86 82.29
C LEU A 442 19.00 65.78 82.58
N VAL A 443 18.37 64.60 82.38
CA VAL A 443 16.92 64.40 82.52
C VAL A 443 16.57 63.41 83.63
N SER A 444 17.24 62.26 83.71
CA SER A 444 16.94 61.18 84.65
C SER A 444 18.16 60.26 84.80
N ASP A 445 18.31 59.60 85.95
CA ASP A 445 19.39 58.61 86.19
C ASP A 445 19.24 57.32 85.34
N HIS A 446 18.19 57.25 84.52
CA HIS A 446 17.91 56.16 83.61
C HIS A 446 17.64 56.65 82.18
N VAL A 447 17.76 55.74 81.21
CA VAL A 447 17.45 56.02 79.80
C VAL A 447 15.98 56.39 79.65
N THR A 448 15.73 57.54 79.04
CA THR A 448 14.39 58.03 78.67
C THR A 448 14.31 58.25 77.17
N ILE A 449 13.09 58.40 76.67
CA ILE A 449 12.83 58.70 75.25
C ILE A 449 11.87 59.87 75.15
N SER A 450 12.12 60.73 74.16
CA SER A 450 11.18 61.77 73.73
C SER A 450 10.44 61.29 72.49
N MET A 451 9.15 61.60 72.40
CA MET A 451 8.30 61.13 71.29
C MET A 451 7.47 62.26 70.68
N GLY A 452 7.48 62.35 69.36
CA GLY A 452 6.61 63.21 68.57
C GLY A 452 5.54 62.39 67.87
N VAL A 453 4.27 62.77 68.05
CA VAL A 453 3.11 62.05 67.50
C VAL A 453 2.37 62.92 66.49
N THR A 454 2.03 62.37 65.34
CA THR A 454 1.07 62.99 64.41
C THR A 454 0.05 61.96 63.94
N SER A 455 -1.10 62.44 63.50
CA SER A 455 -2.19 61.64 62.96
C SER A 455 -2.88 62.40 61.86
N LYS A 456 -3.04 61.76 60.70
CA LYS A 456 -3.65 62.38 59.53
C LYS A 456 -4.55 61.41 58.80
N ILE A 457 -5.65 61.91 58.26
CA ILE A 457 -6.41 61.21 57.21
C ILE A 457 -5.90 61.79 55.89
N PRO A 458 -5.06 61.06 55.14
CA PRO A 458 -4.40 61.63 53.99
C PRO A 458 -5.40 62.05 52.90
N GLN A 459 -5.27 63.28 52.43
CA GLN A 459 -6.08 63.87 51.35
C GLN A 459 -5.39 63.73 49.98
N GLU A 460 -6.07 64.13 48.90
CA GLU A 460 -5.52 63.99 47.55
C GLU A 460 -4.26 64.81 47.29
N THR A 461 -4.13 65.95 47.97
CA THR A 461 -3.01 66.89 47.86
C THR A 461 -1.90 66.66 48.89
N ASP A 462 -2.08 65.72 49.82
CA ASP A 462 -1.09 65.48 50.88
C ASP A 462 -0.02 64.49 50.42
N GLU A 463 1.24 64.85 50.67
CA GLU A 463 2.42 63.97 50.54
C GLU A 463 2.72 63.29 51.88
N TYR A 464 3.21 62.04 51.84
CA TYR A 464 3.42 61.26 53.08
C TYR A 464 4.64 61.77 53.86
N GLU A 465 5.56 62.46 53.19
CA GLU A 465 6.71 63.14 53.75
C GLU A 465 6.28 64.19 54.79
N HIS A 466 5.18 64.91 54.55
CA HIS A 466 4.65 65.87 55.52
C HIS A 466 4.25 65.20 56.85
N LEU A 467 3.80 63.93 56.83
CA LEU A 467 3.50 63.21 58.06
C LEU A 467 4.78 62.95 58.90
N ILE A 468 5.91 62.77 58.23
CA ILE A 468 7.20 62.59 58.92
C ILE A 468 7.66 63.93 59.50
N GLU A 469 7.57 65.01 58.72
CA GLU A 469 7.91 66.37 59.15
C GLU A 469 7.08 66.81 60.36
N GLU A 470 5.76 66.59 60.33
CA GLU A 470 4.86 66.86 61.46
C GLU A 470 5.26 66.08 62.72
N ALA A 471 5.68 64.83 62.59
CA ALA A 471 6.16 64.02 63.72
C ALA A 471 7.51 64.53 64.27
N ASP A 472 8.40 64.98 63.39
CA ASP A 472 9.70 65.55 63.75
C ASP A 472 9.55 66.88 64.50
N ASP A 473 8.66 67.77 64.02
CA ASP A 473 8.31 69.01 64.71
C ASP A 473 7.77 68.75 66.12
N ALA A 474 6.90 67.75 66.26
CA ALA A 474 6.39 67.32 67.56
C ALA A 474 7.50 66.73 68.45
N LEU A 475 8.44 65.97 67.88
CA LEU A 475 9.57 65.40 68.62
C LEU A 475 10.53 66.50 69.09
N TYR A 476 10.76 67.51 68.25
CA TYR A 476 11.54 68.69 68.59
C TYR A 476 10.92 69.42 69.79
N GLN A 477 9.59 69.60 69.78
CA GLN A 477 8.86 70.19 70.92
C GLN A 477 9.00 69.35 72.20
N ALA A 478 8.96 68.01 72.10
CA ALA A 478 9.20 67.15 73.27
C ALA A 478 10.61 67.35 73.85
N LYS A 479 11.62 67.50 72.99
CA LYS A 479 13.01 67.75 73.42
C LYS A 479 13.18 69.12 74.08
N GLU A 480 12.49 70.15 73.58
CA GLU A 480 12.47 71.51 74.17
C GLU A 480 11.70 71.55 75.50
N ASN A 481 10.62 70.77 75.64
CA ASN A 481 9.78 70.69 76.84
C ASN A 481 10.41 69.90 78.00
N GLY A 482 11.74 69.72 77.98
CA GLY A 482 12.47 69.04 79.04
C GLY A 482 12.68 67.55 78.81
N ARG A 483 12.40 67.01 77.61
CA ARG A 483 12.57 65.60 77.24
C ARG A 483 11.71 64.64 78.08
N ASN A 484 11.88 63.32 77.93
CA ASN A 484 11.06 62.28 78.57
C ASN A 484 9.56 62.59 78.54
N CYS A 485 9.06 63.05 77.40
CA CYS A 485 7.66 63.39 77.23
C CYS A 485 7.18 63.09 75.81
N VAL A 486 5.85 63.04 75.67
CA VAL A 486 5.18 62.89 74.40
C VAL A 486 4.59 64.24 74.01
N CYS A 487 4.98 64.75 72.85
CA CYS A 487 4.33 65.90 72.22
C CYS A 487 3.63 65.45 70.93
N TYR A 488 2.65 66.22 70.48
CA TYR A 488 1.94 65.94 69.24
C TYR A 488 1.81 67.20 68.39
N PHE A 489 1.75 67.00 67.08
CA PHE A 489 1.60 68.10 66.15
C PHE A 489 0.19 68.70 66.25
N ILE A 490 0.11 70.00 66.50
CA ILE A 490 -1.14 70.76 66.50
C ILE A 490 -1.25 71.47 65.17
N ASN A 491 -2.13 70.97 64.29
CA ASN A 491 -2.37 71.63 63.02
C ASN A 491 -3.04 72.98 63.29
N SER A 492 -2.35 74.07 62.94
CA SER A 492 -2.90 75.42 63.07
C SER A 492 -3.85 75.69 61.89
N SER A 493 -5.04 75.10 61.97
CA SER A 493 -6.25 75.33 61.14
C SER A 493 -6.08 75.40 59.63
#